data_AF-A0A8B9HF00-F1
#
_entry.id   AF-A0A8B9HF00-F1
#
_cell.length_a   1.000
_cell.length_b   1.000
_cell.length_c   1.000
_cell.angle_alpha   90.00
_cell.angle_beta   90.00
_cell.angle_gamma   90.00
#
_symmetry.space_group_name_H-M   'P 1'
#
loop_
_entity.id
_entity.type
_entity.pdbx_description
1 polymer ?
#
loop_
_entity_poly.entity_id
_entity_poly.type
_entity_poly.pdbx_seq_one_letter_code
_entity_poly.pdbx_strand_id
1 'polypeptide(L)' 'ASIGFLSLFWSLWWHYLTLTLIVVLFGFPFSSSLQCAQANDWKSAKSIYEFSAKDIDGNEVSLEKYRGFVCIITNVASK' A
#
# COMPACT_ATOMS: atom_id res chain seq x y z
N ALA A 1 -26.31 34.44 -34.45
CA ALA A 1 -26.44 33.46 -33.35
C ALA A 1 -25.38 32.34 -33.39
N SER A 2 -24.69 32.05 -34.50
CA SER A 2 -23.85 30.83 -34.61
C SER A 2 -22.38 30.94 -34.13
N ILE A 3 -21.81 32.14 -33.98
CA ILE A 3 -20.37 32.28 -33.67
C ILE A 3 -20.07 32.06 -32.18
N GLY A 4 -21.03 32.39 -31.30
CA GLY A 4 -20.90 32.22 -29.84
C GLY A 4 -21.05 30.77 -29.37
N PHE A 5 -21.70 29.91 -30.16
CA PHE A 5 -21.90 28.51 -29.80
C PHE A 5 -20.60 27.70 -29.96
N LEU A 6 -19.84 27.98 -31.01
CA LEU A 6 -18.57 27.31 -31.27
C LEU A 6 -17.46 27.76 -30.30
N SER A 7 -17.50 29.02 -29.85
CA SER A 7 -16.54 29.54 -28.87
C SER A 7 -16.76 28.97 -27.46
N LEU A 8 -18.02 28.77 -27.05
CA LEU A 8 -18.36 28.09 -25.80
C LEU A 8 -17.91 26.62 -25.83
N PHE A 9 -18.10 25.94 -26.98
CA PHE A 9 -17.66 24.57 -27.15
C PHE A 9 -16.13 24.44 -27.04
N TRP A 10 -15.38 25.33 -27.70
CA TRP A 10 -13.93 25.36 -27.62
C TRP A 10 -13.43 25.69 -26.20
N SER A 11 -14.11 26.60 -25.49
CA SER A 11 -13.79 26.94 -24.11
C SER A 11 -14.02 25.77 -23.15
N LEU A 12 -15.16 25.07 -23.25
CA LEU A 12 -15.46 23.91 -22.42
C LEU A 12 -14.49 22.74 -22.69
N TRP A 13 -14.13 22.53 -23.95
CA TRP A 13 -13.15 21.51 -24.33
C TRP A 13 -11.76 21.80 -23.78
N TRP A 14 -11.33 23.07 -23.79
CA TRP A 14 -10.06 23.47 -23.19
C TRP A 14 -10.08 23.30 -21.67
N HIS A 15 -11.16 23.70 -20.97
CA HIS A 15 -11.28 23.44 -19.53
C HIS A 15 -11.32 21.95 -19.18
N TYR A 16 -11.92 21.11 -20.03
CA TYR A 16 -11.89 19.66 -19.83
C TYR A 16 -10.46 19.09 -19.97
N LEU A 17 -9.70 19.57 -20.96
CA LEU A 17 -8.32 19.16 -21.17
C LEU A 17 -7.38 19.67 -20.06
N THR A 18 -7.57 20.88 -19.53
CA THR A 18 -6.78 21.33 -18.35
C THR A 18 -7.07 20.51 -17.11
N LEU A 19 -8.34 20.20 -16.83
CA LEU A 19 -8.74 19.44 -15.65
C LEU A 19 -8.19 18.00 -15.67
N THR A 20 -8.20 17.35 -16.83
CA THR A 20 -7.59 16.01 -16.98
C THR A 20 -6.07 16.05 -16.77
N LEU A 21 -5.37 17.06 -17.29
CA LEU A 21 -3.94 17.25 -17.04
C LEU A 21 -3.63 17.53 -15.56
N ILE A 22 -4.44 18.33 -14.88
CA ILE A 22 -4.27 18.61 -13.44
C ILE A 22 -4.48 17.34 -12.60
N VAL A 23 -5.47 16.52 -12.90
CA VAL A 23 -5.71 15.24 -12.20
C VAL A 23 -4.58 14.24 -12.44
N VAL A 24 -3.94 14.24 -13.61
CA VAL A 24 -2.78 13.37 -13.90
C VAL A 24 -1.51 13.89 -13.22
N LEU A 25 -1.26 15.20 -13.25
CA LEU A 25 -0.06 15.81 -12.68
C LEU A 25 -0.08 15.88 -11.15
N PHE A 26 -1.26 16.11 -10.57
CA PHE A 26 -1.49 16.13 -9.12
C PHE A 26 -2.24 14.88 -8.66
N GLY A 27 -2.01 13.76 -9.37
CA GLY A 27 -2.55 12.44 -9.07
C GLY A 27 -2.75 12.26 -7.58
N PHE A 28 -3.99 11.92 -7.21
CA PHE A 28 -4.47 11.73 -5.86
C PHE A 28 -3.33 11.24 -4.94
N PRO A 29 -3.05 11.90 -3.81
CA PRO A 29 -2.28 11.28 -2.76
C PRO A 29 -3.15 10.16 -2.18
N PHE A 30 -3.27 9.06 -2.90
CA PHE A 30 -3.74 7.80 -2.37
C PHE A 30 -2.61 7.30 -1.46
N SER A 31 -2.53 7.90 -0.28
CA SER A 31 -1.79 7.33 0.85
C SER A 31 -2.55 6.09 1.31
N SER A 32 -2.43 5.01 0.54
CA SER A 32 -2.55 3.68 1.09
C SER A 32 -1.17 3.29 1.64
N SER A 33 -0.80 3.90 2.76
CA SER A 33 0.18 3.28 3.65
C SER A 33 -0.52 2.13 4.36
N LEU A 34 -0.81 1.05 3.61
CA LEU A 34 -0.82 -0.27 4.22
C LEU A 34 0.65 -0.60 4.45
N GLN A 35 1.18 -0.14 5.58
CA GLN A 35 2.48 -0.59 6.04
C GLN A 35 2.32 -2.07 6.37
N CYS A 36 2.68 -2.93 5.42
CA CYS A 36 3.02 -4.30 5.73
C CYS A 36 4.24 -4.21 6.65
N ALA A 37 4.04 -4.44 7.95
CA ALA A 37 5.12 -4.51 8.91
C ALA A 37 6.05 -5.66 8.51
N GLN A 38 7.13 -5.32 7.80
CA GLN A 38 8.46 -5.94 7.78
C GLN A 38 9.19 -5.48 6.51
N ALA A 39 9.63 -4.23 6.50
CA ALA A 39 10.65 -3.72 5.58
C ALA A 39 12.07 -4.03 6.09
N ASN A 40 12.22 -5.12 6.83
CA ASN A 40 13.50 -5.59 7.32
C ASN A 40 13.98 -6.59 6.28
N ASP A 41 15.18 -6.38 5.73
CA ASP A 41 15.82 -7.38 4.87
C ASP A 41 15.88 -8.70 5.66
N TRP A 42 14.96 -9.64 5.39
CA TRP A 42 14.86 -10.90 6.13
C TRP A 42 16.17 -11.70 6.02
N LYS A 43 16.98 -11.40 4.99
CA LYS A 43 18.33 -11.89 4.78
C LYS A 43 19.35 -11.38 5.81
N SER A 44 19.09 -10.23 6.43
CA SER A 44 19.96 -9.62 7.44
C SER A 44 19.62 -10.05 8.87
N ALA A 45 18.46 -10.65 9.08
CA ALA A 45 18.03 -11.13 10.39
C ALA A 45 18.94 -12.24 10.89
N LYS A 46 19.41 -12.14 12.14
CA LYS A 46 20.35 -13.12 12.72
C LYS A 46 19.64 -14.26 13.43
N SER A 47 18.38 -14.07 13.78
CA SER A 47 17.60 -15.02 14.56
C SER A 47 16.10 -14.90 14.30
N ILE A 48 15.36 -15.94 14.66
CA ILE A 48 13.89 -15.93 14.56
C ILE A 48 13.23 -14.92 15.53
N TYR A 49 13.95 -14.46 16.55
CA TYR A 49 13.43 -13.57 17.58
C TYR A 49 13.30 -12.11 17.12
N GLU A 50 13.91 -11.77 15.99
CA GLU A 50 13.81 -10.43 15.37
C GLU A 50 12.52 -10.27 14.53
N PHE A 51 11.71 -11.33 14.44
CA PHE A 51 10.46 -11.32 13.70
C PHE A 51 9.25 -11.18 14.61
N SER A 52 8.22 -10.60 14.03
CA SER A 52 6.87 -10.52 14.57
C SER A 52 5.93 -11.27 13.64
N ALA A 53 4.93 -11.93 14.19
CA ALA A 53 3.92 -12.65 13.42
C ALA A 53 2.54 -12.31 13.96
N LYS A 54 1.55 -12.28 13.07
CA LYS A 54 0.16 -12.16 13.45
C LYS A 54 -0.33 -13.52 13.96
N ASP A 55 -0.90 -13.55 15.16
CA ASP A 55 -1.52 -14.77 15.69
C ASP A 55 -2.90 -15.01 15.04
N ILE A 56 -3.54 -16.14 15.41
CA ILE A 56 -4.86 -16.53 14.90
C ILE A 56 -5.99 -15.61 15.38
N ASP A 57 -5.77 -14.88 16.47
CA ASP A 57 -6.71 -13.92 17.04
C ASP A 57 -6.54 -12.52 16.41
N GLY A 58 -5.50 -12.36 15.59
CA GLY A 58 -5.21 -11.15 14.83
C GLY A 58 -4.28 -10.16 15.54
N ASN A 59 -3.66 -10.54 16.66
CA ASN A 59 -2.71 -9.70 17.37
C ASN A 59 -1.31 -9.86 16.75
N GLU A 60 -0.56 -8.76 16.69
CA GLU A 60 0.87 -8.82 16.36
C GLU A 60 1.66 -9.28 17.57
N VAL A 61 2.40 -10.39 17.41
CA VAL A 61 3.13 -11.05 18.48
C VAL A 61 4.60 -11.16 18.10
N SER A 62 5.48 -10.65 18.96
CA SER A 62 6.93 -10.85 18.82
C SER A 62 7.32 -12.30 19.12
N LEU A 63 8.17 -12.89 18.27
CA LEU A 63 8.71 -14.23 18.48
C LEU A 63 9.77 -14.26 19.60
N GLU A 64 10.26 -13.11 20.06
CA GLU A 64 11.18 -13.02 21.20
C GLU A 64 10.65 -13.70 22.47
N LYS A 65 9.31 -13.75 22.64
CA LYS A 65 8.69 -14.41 23.80
C LYS A 65 9.02 -15.90 23.93
N TYR A 66 9.52 -16.52 22.86
CA TYR A 66 9.91 -17.93 22.84
C TYR A 66 11.41 -18.16 23.08
N ARG A 67 12.19 -17.13 23.47
CA ARG A 67 13.59 -17.32 23.88
C ARG A 67 13.68 -18.35 25.01
N GLY A 68 14.63 -19.27 24.88
CA GLY A 68 14.86 -20.33 25.88
C GLY A 68 13.98 -21.56 25.70
N PHE A 69 13.07 -21.57 24.73
CA PHE A 69 12.25 -22.73 24.38
C PHE A 69 12.70 -23.36 23.05
N VAL A 70 12.50 -24.67 22.91
CA VAL A 70 12.67 -25.35 21.63
C VAL A 70 11.45 -25.03 20.76
N CYS A 71 11.70 -24.39 19.61
CA CYS A 71 10.66 -23.96 18.67
C CYS A 71 10.69 -24.80 17.40
N ILE A 72 9.51 -25.17 16.88
CA ILE A 72 9.36 -25.83 15.58
C ILE A 72 8.56 -24.89 14.66
N ILE A 73 9.14 -24.53 13.53
CA ILE A 73 8.47 -23.76 12.48
C ILE A 73 8.06 -24.74 11.39
N THR A 74 6.77 -24.75 11.04
CA THR A 74 6.22 -25.61 9.99
C THR A 74 5.58 -24.77 8.90
N ASN A 75 5.79 -25.17 7.65
CA ASN A 75 5.03 -24.64 6.53
C ASN A 75 3.80 -25.53 6.34
N VAL A 76 2.61 -24.95 6.48
CA VAL A 76 1.33 -25.66 6.30
C VAL A 76 0.58 -25.00 5.16
N ALA A 77 0.09 -25.81 4.22
CA ALA A 77 -0.80 -25.37 3.15
C ALA A 77 -2.07 -26.24 3.19
N SER A 78 -3.24 -25.62 3.28
CA SER A 78 -4.53 -26.28 3.11
C SER A 78 -4.98 -26.19 1.65
N LYS A 79 -5.77 -27.18 1.19
CA LYS A 79 -6.40 -27.18 -0.14
C LYS A 79 -7.51 -26.15 -0.25
#